data_AF-A0A4P9WME4-F1
#
_entry.id   AF-A0A4P9WME4-F1
#
_cell.length_a   1.000
_cell.length_b   1.000
_cell.length_c   1.000
_cell.angle_alpha   90.00
_cell.angle_beta   90.00
_cell.angle_gamma   90.00
#
_symmetry.space_group_name_H-M   'P 1'
#
loop_
_entity.id
_entity.type
_entity.pdbx_description
1 polymer ?
#
loop_
_entity_poly.entity_id
_entity_poly.type
_entity_poly.pdbx_seq_one_letter_code
_entity_poly.pdbx_strand_id
1 'polypeptide(L)'
;MLFTSTIIGALLSCALPSSARPAATAAITSNPYVGAVGYVDPEYVTNVNTSILLDPSITAHAQVVQTVSTAIWIDTIARLPLVASNLQAAAKIATAANPVVIQFVVYDLPGRDCHALASHGEIPVGGINTYKTQYIDVFATNLKGNIGPNVRVVLIIEPDSLPNLATNLATPACAASEEGYYEGVSYALSQLSMRGEWMYIDIGH
;
A
#
# COMPACT_ATOMS: atom_id res chain seq x y z
N MET A 1 -14.86 -50.36 -71.33
CA MET A 1 -14.30 -49.08 -70.84
C MET A 1 -15.16 -48.59 -69.69
N LEU A 2 -14.66 -48.63 -68.45
CA LEU A 2 -15.09 -47.83 -67.30
C LEU A 2 -14.23 -48.27 -66.10
N PHE A 3 -13.08 -47.63 -65.94
CA PHE A 3 -12.26 -47.71 -64.73
C PHE A 3 -12.80 -46.67 -63.75
N THR A 4 -13.37 -47.10 -62.62
CA THR A 4 -13.75 -46.19 -61.53
C THR A 4 -12.55 -46.00 -60.60
N SER A 5 -11.95 -44.82 -60.69
CA SER A 5 -10.83 -44.36 -59.88
C SER A 5 -11.33 -43.93 -58.48
N THR A 6 -10.75 -44.47 -57.42
CA THR A 6 -11.06 -44.07 -56.03
C THR A 6 -9.96 -43.14 -55.52
N ILE A 7 -10.30 -41.87 -55.30
CA ILE A 7 -9.40 -40.84 -54.77
C ILE A 7 -9.40 -40.94 -53.23
N ILE A 8 -8.25 -41.24 -52.64
CA ILE A 8 -8.02 -41.14 -51.19
C ILE A 8 -7.64 -39.69 -50.90
N GLY A 9 -8.55 -38.94 -50.25
CA GLY A 9 -8.28 -37.59 -49.77
C GLY A 9 -7.45 -37.62 -48.48
N ALA A 10 -6.24 -37.08 -48.53
CA ALA A 10 -5.42 -36.86 -47.34
C ALA A 10 -5.94 -35.66 -46.53
N LEU A 11 -6.46 -35.91 -45.33
CA LEU A 11 -6.82 -34.87 -44.37
C LEU A 11 -5.55 -34.30 -43.73
N LEU A 12 -5.13 -33.12 -44.21
CA LEU A 12 -4.05 -32.35 -43.63
C LEU A 12 -4.56 -31.66 -42.35
N SER A 13 -4.32 -32.27 -41.19
CA SER A 13 -4.69 -31.69 -39.89
C SER A 13 -3.74 -30.53 -39.55
N CYS A 14 -4.22 -29.30 -39.68
CA CYS A 14 -3.49 -28.10 -39.28
C CYS A 14 -3.48 -28.01 -37.73
N ALA A 15 -2.36 -28.38 -37.11
CA ALA A 15 -2.15 -28.18 -35.68
C ALA A 15 -1.85 -26.68 -35.44
N LEU A 16 -2.80 -25.96 -34.85
CA LEU A 16 -2.58 -24.60 -34.37
C LEU A 16 -1.60 -24.63 -33.18
N PRO A 17 -0.64 -23.70 -33.10
CA PRO A 17 0.24 -23.61 -31.94
C PRO A 17 -0.59 -23.24 -30.70
N SER A 18 -0.59 -24.12 -29.71
CA SER A 18 -1.18 -23.87 -28.40
C SER A 18 -0.39 -22.74 -27.73
N SER A 19 -1.00 -21.56 -27.62
CA SER A 19 -0.47 -20.47 -26.81
C SER A 19 -0.31 -20.97 -25.37
N ALA A 20 0.92 -21.10 -24.91
CA ALA A 20 1.21 -21.38 -23.52
C ALA A 20 0.75 -20.16 -22.69
N ARG A 21 -0.27 -20.37 -21.85
CA ARG A 21 -0.72 -19.38 -20.88
C ARG A 21 0.48 -19.01 -20.00
N PRO A 22 0.82 -17.72 -19.81
CA PRO A 22 1.89 -17.35 -18.90
C PRO A 22 1.61 -17.98 -17.53
N ALA A 23 2.66 -18.49 -16.89
CA ALA A 23 2.58 -19.11 -15.57
C ALA A 23 1.76 -18.22 -14.65
N ALA A 24 0.75 -18.81 -14.00
CA ALA A 24 -0.01 -18.12 -12.98
C ALA A 24 0.98 -17.50 -11.99
N THR A 25 0.95 -16.18 -11.86
CA THR A 25 1.57 -15.47 -10.76
C THR A 25 1.22 -16.22 -9.49
N ALA A 26 2.25 -16.55 -8.68
CA ALA A 26 2.07 -17.22 -7.40
C ALA A 26 0.87 -16.60 -6.69
N ALA A 27 -0.09 -17.44 -6.30
CA ALA A 27 -1.29 -16.98 -5.62
C ALA A 27 -0.86 -16.04 -4.50
N ILE A 28 -1.33 -14.78 -4.56
CA ILE A 28 -1.19 -13.86 -3.44
C ILE A 28 -1.72 -14.63 -2.23
N THR A 29 -0.86 -14.92 -1.26
CA THR A 29 -1.31 -15.49 0.01
C THR A 29 -2.37 -14.54 0.53
N SER A 30 -3.58 -15.05 0.82
CA SER A 30 -4.73 -14.19 1.16
C SER A 30 -4.44 -13.25 2.34
N ASN A 31 -3.46 -13.60 3.17
CA ASN A 31 -3.01 -12.79 4.30
C ASN A 31 -1.50 -12.47 4.18
N PRO A 32 -1.10 -11.18 4.09
CA PRO A 32 0.31 -10.78 3.97
C PRO A 32 1.15 -11.09 5.21
N TYR A 33 0.52 -11.26 6.37
CA TYR A 33 1.19 -11.41 7.66
C TYR A 33 1.57 -12.86 7.97
N VAL A 34 0.87 -13.84 7.40
CA VAL A 34 1.12 -15.25 7.71
C VAL A 34 2.52 -15.66 7.25
N GLY A 35 3.33 -16.13 8.20
CA GLY A 35 4.71 -16.55 7.97
C GLY A 35 5.68 -15.41 7.65
N ALA A 36 5.29 -14.15 7.86
CA ALA A 36 6.18 -13.00 7.77
C ALA A 36 6.47 -12.42 9.16
N VAL A 37 7.63 -11.80 9.31
CA VAL A 37 7.98 -10.98 10.48
C VAL A 37 7.65 -9.51 10.18
N GLY A 38 7.12 -8.81 11.17
CA GLY A 38 6.82 -7.39 11.04
C GLY A 38 8.10 -6.54 10.99
N TYR A 39 8.14 -5.58 10.06
CA TYR A 39 9.19 -4.57 10.01
C TYR A 39 9.06 -3.63 11.21
N VAL A 40 10.16 -3.38 11.93
CA VAL A 40 10.20 -2.43 13.05
C VAL A 40 10.79 -1.12 12.54
N ASP A 41 10.01 -0.04 12.65
CA ASP A 41 10.39 1.30 12.21
C ASP A 41 11.52 1.90 13.09
N PRO A 42 12.70 2.23 12.52
CA PRO A 42 13.78 2.86 13.26
C PRO A 42 13.44 4.24 13.87
N GLU A 43 12.56 5.01 13.23
CA GLU A 43 12.09 6.30 13.76
C GLU A 43 11.28 6.06 15.05
N TYR A 44 10.33 5.13 15.02
CA TYR A 44 9.59 4.70 16.21
C TYR A 44 10.50 4.22 17.35
N VAL A 45 11.49 3.37 17.06
CA VAL A 45 12.47 2.92 18.08
C VAL A 45 13.22 4.09 18.70
N THR A 46 13.59 5.10 17.89
CA THR A 46 14.26 6.31 18.38
C THR A 46 13.36 7.12 19.32
N ASN A 47 12.07 7.22 19.00
CA ASN A 47 11.08 7.91 19.85
C ASN A 47 10.86 7.18 21.18
N VAL A 48 10.82 5.84 21.16
CA VAL A 48 10.74 5.03 22.39
C VAL A 48 11.98 5.22 23.26
N ASN A 49 13.17 5.20 22.67
CA ASN A 49 14.42 5.46 23.39
C ASN A 49 14.45 6.87 24.00
N THR A 50 13.94 7.88 23.28
CA THR A 50 13.81 9.24 23.81
C THR A 50 12.88 9.26 25.02
N SER A 51 11.78 8.50 24.99
CA SER A 51 10.87 8.39 26.13
C SER A 51 11.54 7.74 27.35
N ILE A 52 12.39 6.72 27.15
CA ILE A 52 13.19 6.11 28.22
C ILE A 52 14.16 7.11 28.85
N LEU A 53 14.78 7.99 28.05
CA LEU A 53 15.67 9.02 28.58
C LEU A 53 14.93 10.04 29.45
N LEU A 54 13.67 10.35 29.11
CA LEU A 54 12.82 11.25 29.89
C LEU A 54 12.29 10.61 31.17
N ASP A 55 11.96 9.32 31.13
CA ASP A 55 11.52 8.55 32.28
C ASP A 55 12.18 7.16 32.31
N PRO A 56 13.33 7.00 33.00
CA PRO A 56 13.99 5.71 33.10
C PRO A 56 13.15 4.62 33.79
N SER A 57 12.10 4.99 34.54
CA SER A 57 11.26 4.00 35.25
C SER A 57 10.47 3.10 34.28
N ILE A 58 10.20 3.57 33.06
CA ILE A 58 9.49 2.81 32.03
C ILE A 58 10.37 1.86 31.23
N THR A 59 11.69 1.83 31.46
CA THR A 59 12.68 1.12 30.61
C THR A 59 12.26 -0.30 30.26
N ALA A 60 11.87 -1.12 31.24
CA ALA A 60 11.54 -2.52 31.00
C ALA A 60 10.33 -2.68 30.06
N HIS A 61 9.30 -1.83 30.18
CA HIS A 61 8.12 -1.85 29.32
C HIS A 61 8.43 -1.25 27.94
N ALA A 62 9.15 -0.14 27.90
CA ALA A 62 9.55 0.52 26.66
C ALA A 62 10.44 -0.38 25.79
N GLN A 63 11.32 -1.18 26.41
CA GLN A 63 12.13 -2.17 25.71
C GLN A 63 11.35 -3.33 25.10
N VAL A 64 10.13 -3.59 25.57
CA VAL A 64 9.22 -4.53 24.89
C VAL A 64 8.56 -3.84 23.69
N VAL A 65 8.01 -2.64 23.93
CA VAL A 65 7.29 -1.85 22.92
C VAL A 65 8.17 -1.50 21.71
N GLN A 66 9.47 -1.23 21.90
CA GLN A 66 10.39 -0.95 20.80
C GLN A 66 10.55 -2.11 19.81
N THR A 67 10.16 -3.34 20.16
CA THR A 67 10.27 -4.52 19.28
C THR A 67 8.99 -4.76 18.47
N VAL A 68 7.95 -3.97 18.71
CA VAL A 68 6.65 -4.10 18.05
C VAL A 68 6.70 -3.42 16.70
N SER A 69 6.25 -4.15 15.66
CA SER A 69 6.06 -3.60 14.33
C SER A 69 4.89 -2.62 14.31
N THR A 70 5.14 -1.39 13.89
CA THR A 70 4.16 -0.33 13.70
C THR A 70 4.07 0.07 12.23
N ALA A 71 2.97 0.69 11.82
CA ALA A 71 2.86 1.28 10.49
C ALA A 71 3.57 2.63 10.45
N ILE A 72 4.23 2.90 9.33
CA ILE A 72 4.95 4.15 9.08
C ILE A 72 3.99 5.12 8.42
N TRP A 73 3.70 6.24 9.09
CA TRP A 73 2.81 7.26 8.57
C TRP A 73 3.54 8.10 7.52
N ILE A 74 2.94 8.19 6.34
CA ILE A 74 3.38 9.07 5.26
C ILE A 74 2.35 10.20 5.18
N ASP A 75 2.25 10.98 6.25
CA ASP A 75 1.20 11.95 6.52
C ASP A 75 1.47 13.34 5.92
N THR A 76 2.55 13.46 5.13
CA THR A 76 2.94 14.63 4.34
C THR A 76 3.77 14.20 3.14
N ILE A 77 3.80 15.03 2.10
CA ILE A 77 4.71 14.97 0.96
C ILE A 77 6.17 14.92 1.46
N ALA A 78 6.52 15.68 2.50
CA ALA A 78 7.88 15.69 3.05
C ALA A 78 8.34 14.33 3.60
N ARG A 79 7.40 13.45 3.97
CA ARG A 79 7.70 12.09 4.50
C ARG A 79 7.80 11.03 3.41
N LEU A 80 7.48 11.32 2.15
CA LEU A 80 7.61 10.37 1.03
C LEU A 80 8.98 9.69 0.91
N PRO A 81 10.13 10.35 1.19
CA PRO A 81 11.43 9.68 1.18
C PRO A 81 11.54 8.49 2.16
N LEU A 82 10.72 8.46 3.22
CA LEU A 82 10.67 7.36 4.18
C LEU A 82 10.18 6.06 3.55
N VAL A 83 9.36 6.12 2.49
CA VAL A 83 8.90 4.91 1.78
C VAL A 83 10.10 4.17 1.20
N ALA A 84 10.96 4.87 0.46
CA ALA A 84 12.13 4.27 -0.16
C ALA A 84 13.15 3.77 0.87
N SER A 85 13.48 4.60 1.87
CA SER A 85 14.50 4.24 2.87
C SER A 85 14.11 3.03 3.71
N ASN A 86 12.84 2.95 4.15
CA ASN A 86 12.37 1.83 4.96
C ASN A 86 12.18 0.55 4.13
N LEU A 87 11.76 0.65 2.86
CA LEU A 87 11.74 -0.51 1.97
C LEU A 87 13.14 -1.09 1.74
N GLN A 88 14.15 -0.24 1.54
CA GLN A 88 15.54 -0.68 1.40
C GLN A 88 16.05 -1.31 2.69
N ALA A 89 15.68 -0.78 3.86
CA ALA A 89 16.03 -1.37 5.14
C ALA A 89 15.33 -2.73 5.36
N ALA A 90 14.04 -2.85 5.03
CA ALA A 90 13.29 -4.09 5.08
C ALA A 90 13.91 -5.16 4.16
N ALA A 91 14.31 -4.78 2.95
CA ALA A 91 14.95 -5.68 1.99
C ALA A 91 16.29 -6.27 2.51
N LYS A 92 17.02 -5.56 3.38
CA LYS A 92 18.28 -6.04 3.96
C LYS A 92 18.09 -7.14 4.99
N ILE A 93 16.92 -7.19 5.65
CA ILE A 93 16.61 -8.17 6.69
C ILE A 93 15.71 -9.31 6.19
N ALA A 94 15.02 -9.10 5.05
CA ALA A 94 14.15 -10.10 4.45
C ALA A 94 14.94 -11.26 3.85
N THR A 95 14.48 -12.49 4.12
CA THR A 95 15.02 -13.71 3.53
C THR A 95 13.89 -14.61 3.05
N ALA A 96 14.19 -15.65 2.26
CA ALA A 96 13.17 -16.61 1.86
C ALA A 96 12.57 -17.38 3.06
N ALA A 97 13.38 -17.65 4.09
CA ALA A 97 12.94 -18.31 5.32
C ALA A 97 12.21 -17.35 6.28
N ASN A 98 12.56 -16.06 6.25
CA ASN A 98 11.93 -15.01 7.04
C ASN A 98 11.52 -13.84 6.13
N PRO A 99 10.38 -13.95 5.42
CA PRO A 99 9.79 -12.82 4.72
C PRO A 99 9.45 -11.69 5.69
N VAL A 100 9.53 -10.45 5.22
CA VAL A 100 9.22 -9.26 6.04
C VAL A 100 7.95 -8.62 5.53
N VAL A 101 7.06 -8.23 6.44
CA VAL A 101 5.91 -7.38 6.14
C VAL A 101 6.16 -5.98 6.68
N ILE A 102 6.12 -4.99 5.79
CA ILE A 102 6.22 -3.56 6.12
C ILE A 102 4.88 -2.89 5.85
N GLN A 103 4.52 -1.95 6.70
CA GLN A 103 3.22 -1.28 6.67
C GLN A 103 3.42 0.23 6.53
N PHE A 104 2.72 0.84 5.58
CA PHE A 104 2.65 2.29 5.44
C PHE A 104 1.21 2.76 5.58
N VAL A 105 1.03 3.94 6.15
CA VAL A 105 -0.25 4.66 6.11
C VAL A 105 -0.17 5.73 5.03
N VAL A 106 -1.04 5.62 4.04
CA VAL A 106 -1.28 6.65 3.01
C VAL A 106 -2.30 7.61 3.59
N TYR A 107 -1.92 8.87 3.83
CA TYR A 107 -2.71 9.78 4.67
C TYR A 107 -2.42 11.26 4.38
N ASP A 108 -2.80 11.75 3.20
CA ASP A 108 -2.61 13.17 2.87
C ASP A 108 -3.70 13.74 1.95
N LEU A 109 -4.92 13.21 2.03
CA LEU A 109 -6.04 13.69 1.21
C LEU A 109 -6.24 15.21 1.29
N PRO A 110 -6.69 15.85 0.19
CA PRO A 110 -7.10 17.25 0.21
C PRO A 110 -8.21 17.49 1.23
N GLY A 111 -8.03 18.44 2.15
CA GLY A 111 -8.97 18.71 3.22
C GLY A 111 -9.10 17.55 4.22
N ARG A 112 -7.98 16.87 4.51
CA ARG A 112 -7.86 15.78 5.49
C ARG A 112 -8.47 16.14 6.85
N ASP A 113 -9.01 15.13 7.52
CA ASP A 113 -9.61 15.20 8.86
C ASP A 113 -10.75 16.23 8.94
N CYS A 114 -11.67 16.16 7.96
CA CYS A 114 -12.69 17.18 7.75
C CYS A 114 -13.66 17.40 8.94
N HIS A 115 -13.72 16.46 9.89
CA HIS A 115 -14.54 16.55 11.10
C HIS A 115 -13.71 16.78 12.37
N ALA A 116 -12.38 16.80 12.27
CA ALA A 116 -11.52 16.95 13.43
C ALA A 116 -11.35 18.42 13.85
N LEU A 117 -11.02 18.63 15.12
CA LEU A 117 -10.64 19.95 15.66
C LEU A 117 -9.13 20.24 15.54
N ALA A 118 -8.34 19.24 15.15
CA ALA A 118 -6.89 19.29 14.95
C ALA A 118 -6.50 18.27 13.86
N SER A 119 -5.24 18.28 13.40
CA SER A 119 -4.69 17.39 12.34
C SER A 119 -4.94 17.80 10.87
N HIS A 120 -5.34 19.05 10.61
CA HIS A 120 -5.50 19.57 9.25
C HIS A 120 -4.31 19.20 8.33
N GLY A 121 -4.61 18.46 7.26
CA GLY A 121 -3.63 18.05 6.26
C GLY A 121 -3.02 19.25 5.53
N GLU A 122 -1.84 19.07 4.93
CA GLU A 122 -1.15 20.16 4.23
C GLU A 122 -1.79 20.52 2.89
N ILE A 123 -2.57 19.59 2.32
CA ILE A 123 -3.27 19.79 1.05
C ILE A 123 -4.66 20.38 1.32
N PRO A 124 -4.96 21.62 0.88
CA PRO A 124 -6.28 22.21 1.09
C PRO A 124 -7.35 21.55 0.21
N VAL A 125 -8.62 21.75 0.57
CA VAL A 125 -9.77 21.37 -0.28
C VAL A 125 -9.59 21.89 -1.70
N GLY A 126 -9.90 21.06 -2.70
CA GLY A 126 -9.64 21.34 -4.12
C GLY A 126 -8.22 21.05 -4.59
N GLY A 127 -7.31 20.69 -3.69
CA GLY A 127 -5.90 20.35 -3.97
C GLY A 127 -5.66 18.98 -4.61
N ILE A 128 -6.64 18.39 -5.30
CA ILE A 128 -6.56 17.01 -5.80
C ILE A 128 -5.38 16.79 -6.76
N ASN A 129 -5.03 17.78 -7.58
CA ASN A 129 -3.86 17.64 -8.46
C ASN A 129 -2.54 17.52 -7.68
N THR A 130 -2.41 18.24 -6.55
CA THR A 130 -1.25 18.12 -5.66
C THR A 130 -1.20 16.72 -5.06
N TYR A 131 -2.32 16.24 -4.51
CA TYR A 131 -2.40 14.88 -3.95
C TYR A 131 -2.04 13.80 -4.97
N LYS A 132 -2.53 13.91 -6.21
CA LYS A 132 -2.20 12.95 -7.27
C LYS A 132 -0.72 13.01 -7.65
N THR A 133 -0.25 14.18 -8.06
CA THR A 133 1.05 14.31 -8.76
C THR A 133 2.25 14.46 -7.83
N GLN A 134 2.06 15.05 -6.65
CA GLN A 134 3.15 15.33 -5.71
C GLN A 134 3.17 14.33 -4.54
N TYR A 135 2.03 13.70 -4.26
CA TYR A 135 1.92 12.70 -3.20
C TYR A 135 1.82 11.26 -3.75
N ILE A 136 0.69 10.86 -4.35
CA ILE A 136 0.47 9.47 -4.78
C ILE A 136 1.46 8.99 -5.86
N ASP A 137 1.72 9.79 -6.89
CA ASP A 137 2.64 9.40 -7.98
C ASP A 137 4.07 9.21 -7.47
N VAL A 138 4.49 10.07 -6.53
CA VAL A 138 5.81 9.98 -5.90
C VAL A 138 5.85 8.79 -4.94
N PHE A 139 4.77 8.52 -4.20
CA PHE A 139 4.63 7.33 -3.37
C PHE A 139 4.77 6.07 -4.24
N ALA A 140 4.02 5.98 -5.33
CA ALA A 140 4.06 4.87 -6.27
C ALA A 140 5.47 4.68 -6.86
N THR A 141 6.15 5.77 -7.21
CA THR A 141 7.53 5.73 -7.69
C THR A 141 8.48 5.15 -6.64
N ASN A 142 8.35 5.58 -5.39
CA ASN A 142 9.14 5.06 -4.27
C ASN A 142 8.85 3.58 -3.98
N LEU A 143 7.59 3.13 -4.07
CA LEU A 143 7.27 1.70 -3.96
C LEU A 143 7.94 0.89 -5.08
N LYS A 144 7.64 1.24 -6.33
CA LYS A 144 8.04 0.47 -7.51
C LYS A 144 9.56 0.28 -7.60
N GLY A 145 10.32 1.30 -7.22
CA GLY A 145 11.78 1.30 -7.27
C GLY A 145 12.46 0.56 -6.12
N ASN A 146 11.78 0.34 -4.99
CA ASN A 146 12.46 -0.04 -3.74
C ASN A 146 11.96 -1.35 -3.09
N ILE A 147 10.86 -1.94 -3.57
CA ILE A 147 10.39 -3.24 -3.04
C ILE A 147 11.42 -4.33 -3.36
N GLY A 148 12.06 -4.85 -2.31
CA GLY A 148 13.01 -5.95 -2.39
C GLY A 148 12.37 -7.34 -2.40
N PRO A 149 13.14 -8.40 -2.71
CA PRO A 149 12.66 -9.77 -2.64
C PRO A 149 12.25 -10.15 -1.21
N ASN A 150 11.19 -10.95 -1.08
CA ASN A 150 10.61 -11.40 0.19
C ASN A 150 10.09 -10.27 1.12
N VAL A 151 9.99 -9.04 0.61
CA VAL A 151 9.30 -7.94 1.29
C VAL A 151 7.85 -7.89 0.81
N ARG A 152 6.91 -7.88 1.76
CA ARG A 152 5.47 -7.71 1.54
C ARG A 152 5.09 -6.31 2.01
N VAL A 153 4.35 -5.58 1.19
CA VAL A 153 3.94 -4.21 1.51
C VAL A 153 2.45 -4.19 1.80
N VAL A 154 2.10 -3.68 2.97
CA VAL A 154 0.73 -3.35 3.35
C VAL A 154 0.56 -1.84 3.34
N LEU A 155 -0.56 -1.39 2.76
CA LEU A 155 -0.93 0.02 2.70
C LEU A 155 -2.28 0.19 3.41
N ILE A 156 -2.30 1.03 4.45
CA ILE A 156 -3.53 1.48 5.09
C ILE A 156 -3.93 2.76 4.38
N ILE A 157 -5.13 2.80 3.80
CA ILE A 157 -5.55 3.84 2.87
C ILE A 157 -6.47 4.82 3.58
N GLU A 158 -5.94 6.03 3.76
CA GLU A 158 -6.62 7.26 4.15
C GLU A 158 -7.54 7.09 5.36
N PRO A 159 -6.98 6.86 6.57
CA PRO A 159 -7.75 6.91 7.81
C PRO A 159 -8.61 8.16 7.94
N ASP A 160 -9.77 8.04 8.60
CA ASP A 160 -10.68 9.17 8.88
C ASP A 160 -11.16 9.91 7.62
N SER A 161 -11.23 9.22 6.47
CA SER A 161 -11.70 9.78 5.20
C SER A 161 -13.15 9.38 4.89
N LEU A 162 -13.36 8.22 4.24
CA LEU A 162 -14.67 7.73 3.83
C LEU A 162 -15.68 7.58 4.99
N PRO A 163 -15.28 7.16 6.22
CA PRO A 163 -16.21 7.14 7.36
C PRO A 163 -16.78 8.53 7.71
N ASN A 164 -16.02 9.60 7.52
CA ASN A 164 -16.51 10.97 7.69
C ASN A 164 -17.57 11.33 6.63
N LEU A 165 -17.44 10.83 5.40
CA LEU A 165 -18.48 11.02 4.38
C LEU A 165 -19.74 10.21 4.70
N ALA A 166 -19.62 9.08 5.40
CA ALA A 166 -20.76 8.28 5.78
C ALA A 166 -21.59 8.92 6.90
N THR A 167 -20.97 9.71 7.79
CA THR A 167 -21.59 10.14 9.05
C THR A 167 -21.57 11.65 9.30
N ASN A 168 -20.64 12.39 8.71
CA ASN A 168 -20.29 13.76 9.09
C ASN A 168 -20.47 14.80 7.96
N LEU A 169 -21.22 14.49 6.89
CA LEU A 169 -21.51 15.43 5.79
C LEU A 169 -22.24 16.71 6.20
N ALA A 170 -22.89 16.74 7.38
CA ALA A 170 -23.45 17.98 7.93
C ALA A 170 -22.35 19.00 8.32
N THR A 171 -21.10 18.57 8.47
CA THR A 171 -19.95 19.44 8.70
C THR A 171 -19.54 20.10 7.40
N PRO A 172 -19.50 21.44 7.30
CA PRO A 172 -19.20 22.13 6.04
C PRO A 172 -17.86 21.74 5.42
N ALA A 173 -16.84 21.49 6.25
CA ALA A 173 -15.53 21.02 5.76
C ALA A 173 -15.63 19.61 5.13
N CYS A 174 -16.41 18.69 5.69
CA CYS A 174 -16.60 17.36 5.10
C CYS A 174 -17.40 17.40 3.80
N ALA A 175 -18.44 18.22 3.74
CA ALA A 175 -19.17 18.45 2.49
C ALA A 175 -18.25 19.02 1.39
N ALA A 176 -17.33 19.91 1.76
CA ALA A 176 -16.37 20.49 0.82
C ALA A 176 -15.28 19.49 0.37
N SER A 177 -14.90 18.53 1.22
CA SER A 177 -13.87 17.52 0.92
C SER A 177 -14.40 16.28 0.17
N GLU A 178 -15.73 16.10 0.06
CA GLU A 178 -16.36 14.88 -0.45
C GLU A 178 -15.81 14.41 -1.81
N GLU A 179 -15.78 15.29 -2.81
CA GLU A 179 -15.26 14.97 -4.14
C GLU A 179 -13.77 14.58 -4.08
N GLY A 180 -12.97 15.34 -3.33
CA GLY A 180 -11.54 15.10 -3.15
C GLY A 180 -11.24 13.76 -2.48
N TYR A 181 -12.08 13.34 -1.53
CA TYR A 181 -11.93 12.04 -0.84
C TYR A 181 -12.24 10.88 -1.77
N TYR A 182 -13.38 10.90 -2.48
CA TYR A 182 -13.72 9.84 -3.43
C TYR A 182 -12.69 9.74 -4.56
N GLU A 183 -12.33 10.88 -5.17
CA GLU A 183 -11.37 10.91 -6.26
C GLU A 183 -9.96 10.51 -5.80
N GLY A 184 -9.54 11.00 -4.63
CA GLY A 184 -8.22 10.71 -4.07
C GLY A 184 -8.06 9.26 -3.64
N VAL A 185 -9.03 8.68 -2.92
CA VAL A 185 -8.98 7.26 -2.53
C VAL A 185 -9.01 6.37 -3.79
N SER A 186 -9.89 6.67 -4.75
CA SER A 186 -9.93 5.91 -6.01
C SER A 186 -8.60 5.97 -6.77
N TYR A 187 -7.95 7.14 -6.77
CA TYR A 187 -6.66 7.31 -7.44
C TYR A 187 -5.54 6.56 -6.73
N ALA A 188 -5.47 6.64 -5.39
CA ALA A 188 -4.50 5.90 -4.58
C ALA A 188 -4.61 4.39 -4.81
N LEU A 189 -5.82 3.83 -4.76
CA LEU A 189 -6.05 2.41 -5.03
C LEU A 189 -5.59 2.00 -6.43
N SER A 190 -5.85 2.84 -7.43
CA SER A 190 -5.47 2.58 -8.82
C SER A 190 -3.95 2.61 -9.00
N GLN A 191 -3.27 3.65 -8.49
CA GLN A 191 -1.83 3.82 -8.70
C GLN A 191 -0.97 2.93 -7.80
N LEU A 192 -1.44 2.55 -6.62
CA LEU A 192 -0.63 1.77 -5.66
C LEU A 192 -0.80 0.25 -5.83
N SER A 193 -1.76 -0.21 -6.64
CA SER A 193 -1.99 -1.62 -6.96
C SER A 193 -1.03 -2.15 -8.05
N MET A 194 0.28 -2.00 -7.88
CA MET A 194 1.24 -2.27 -8.96
C MET A 194 1.82 -3.68 -8.98
N ARG A 195 1.96 -4.35 -7.83
CA ARG A 195 2.75 -5.59 -7.68
C ARG A 195 2.26 -6.55 -6.58
N GLY A 196 0.99 -6.46 -6.17
CA GLY A 196 0.43 -7.32 -5.13
C GLY A 196 0.62 -6.77 -3.71
N GLU A 197 0.74 -5.45 -3.59
CA GLU A 197 0.54 -4.73 -2.34
C GLU A 197 -0.84 -5.08 -1.76
N TRP A 198 -0.90 -5.22 -0.44
CA TRP A 198 -2.16 -5.45 0.25
C TRP A 198 -2.68 -4.11 0.76
N MET A 199 -3.79 -3.66 0.20
CA MET A 199 -4.40 -2.39 0.57
C MET A 199 -5.61 -2.62 1.47
N TYR A 200 -5.63 -1.95 2.61
CA TYR A 200 -6.73 -1.95 3.57
C TYR A 200 -7.31 -0.54 3.60
N ILE A 201 -8.51 -0.37 3.06
CA ILE A 201 -9.25 0.90 3.13
C ILE A 201 -9.73 1.09 4.57
N ASP A 202 -9.52 2.27 5.14
CA ASP A 202 -10.05 2.58 6.46
C ASP A 202 -11.58 2.58 6.49
N ILE A 203 -12.13 2.04 7.57
CA ILE A 203 -13.58 1.90 7.78
C ILE A 203 -14.04 2.43 9.14
N GLY A 204 -13.20 3.20 9.84
CA GLY A 204 -13.52 3.78 11.15
C GLY A 204 -13.61 2.74 12.29
N HIS A 205 -14.19 3.16 13.43
CA HIS A 205 -14.45 2.31 14.60
C HIS A 205 -15.56 2.86 15.51
#